data_AF-A0A2R6RPT2-F1
#
_entry.id   AF-A0A2R6RPT2-F1
#
_cell.length_a   1.000
_cell.length_b   1.000
_cell.length_c   1.000
_cell.angle_alpha   90.00
_cell.angle_beta   90.00
_cell.angle_gamma   90.00
#
_symmetry.space_group_name_H-M   'P 1'
#
loop_
_entity.id
_entity.type
_entity.pdbx_description
1 polymer ?
#
loop_
_entity_poly.entity_id
_entity_poly.type
_entity_poly.pdbx_seq_one_letter_code
_entity_poly.pdbx_strand_id
1 'polypeptide(L)'
;MKSGVVPALYTIMQALVEYLPVIPEMTLNTELPLAAFDGVSRAFLLCNIIPPVVLNHQLADVSTSPWTLLLTSLVTANTGFFVVNFLSFLQPYSLTLSTPPEMLPYGWTTLDLWCAPLITGLYALLTHAQPFWAEAHSTLLGFLGAASVDADGLVKAAPVDPEVARAACAAILAVMFSVRTAKNLGGDLWKPKAEKIKEKVQ
;
A
#
# COMPACT_ATOMS: atom_id res chain seq x y z
N MET A 1 -23.70 1.95 -18.58
CA MET A 1 -24.45 1.97 -17.30
C MET A 1 -23.44 1.79 -16.19
N LYS A 2 -23.31 2.72 -15.24
CA LYS A 2 -22.41 2.54 -14.09
C LYS A 2 -23.03 1.49 -13.16
N SER A 3 -22.29 0.44 -12.84
CA SER A 3 -22.75 -0.63 -11.95
C SER A 3 -23.14 -0.05 -10.58
N GLY A 4 -24.39 -0.24 -10.16
CA GLY A 4 -24.90 0.20 -8.85
C GLY A 4 -24.45 -0.69 -7.69
N VAL A 5 -23.73 -1.78 -7.98
CA VAL A 5 -23.27 -2.76 -6.99
C VAL A 5 -22.34 -2.11 -5.96
N VAL A 6 -21.41 -1.25 -6.41
CA VAL A 6 -20.42 -0.63 -5.53
C VAL A 6 -21.10 0.35 -4.55
N PRO A 7 -21.94 1.32 -4.98
CA PRO A 7 -22.72 2.14 -4.06
C PRO A 7 -23.59 1.31 -3.10
N ALA A 8 -24.30 0.29 -3.61
CA ALA A 8 -25.16 -0.56 -2.80
C ALA A 8 -24.39 -1.31 -1.71
N LEU A 9 -23.21 -1.88 -2.05
CA LEU A 9 -22.34 -2.56 -1.10
C LEU A 9 -21.92 -1.62 0.04
N TYR A 10 -21.47 -0.40 -0.30
CA TYR A 10 -21.07 0.59 0.71
C TYR A 10 -22.25 1.03 1.58
N THR A 11 -23.44 1.24 1.01
CA THR A 11 -24.64 1.57 1.78
C THR A 11 -25.03 0.45 2.74
N ILE A 12 -24.95 -0.82 2.31
CA ILE A 12 -25.26 -1.97 3.16
C ILE A 12 -24.23 -2.10 4.28
N MET A 13 -22.93 -1.97 3.98
CA MET A 13 -21.88 -2.00 4.99
C MET A 13 -22.06 -0.89 6.02
N GLN A 14 -22.36 0.33 5.58
CA GLN A 14 -22.64 1.45 6.46
C GLN A 14 -23.85 1.17 7.36
N ALA A 15 -24.95 0.66 6.80
CA ALA A 15 -26.13 0.29 7.56
C ALA A 15 -25.81 -0.78 8.62
N LEU A 16 -25.03 -1.82 8.27
CA LEU A 16 -24.62 -2.85 9.22
C LEU A 16 -23.79 -2.30 10.38
N VAL A 17 -22.89 -1.34 10.10
CA VAL A 17 -22.11 -0.65 11.13
C VAL A 17 -23.01 0.18 12.05
N GLU A 18 -24.03 0.84 11.52
CA GLU A 18 -25.01 1.61 12.33
C GLU A 18 -25.92 0.70 13.18
N TYR A 19 -26.21 -0.51 12.73
CA TYR A 19 -27.01 -1.49 13.48
C TYR A 19 -26.21 -2.32 14.50
N LEU A 20 -24.88 -2.22 14.51
CA LEU A 20 -24.03 -2.92 15.48
C LEU A 20 -24.14 -2.24 16.86
N PRO A 21 -24.54 -2.98 17.92
CA PRO A 21 -24.76 -2.40 19.25
C PRO A 21 -23.45 -1.97 19.93
N VAL A 22 -22.33 -2.61 19.60
CA VAL A 22 -20.99 -2.31 20.12
C VAL A 22 -19.98 -2.56 19.01
N ILE A 23 -19.05 -1.62 18.81
CA ILE A 23 -17.89 -1.80 17.94
C ILE A 23 -16.79 -2.48 18.76
N PRO A 24 -16.22 -3.62 18.29
CA PRO A 24 -15.12 -4.27 18.97
C PRO A 24 -13.95 -3.32 19.22
N GLU A 25 -13.31 -3.44 20.38
CA GLU A 25 -12.15 -2.62 20.73
C GLU A 25 -10.96 -2.92 19.80
N MET A 26 -10.14 -1.89 19.55
CA MET A 26 -8.90 -2.03 18.78
C MET A 26 -7.89 -2.84 19.60
N THR A 27 -7.75 -4.12 19.28
CA THR A 27 -6.83 -5.05 19.93
C THR A 27 -5.97 -5.74 18.89
N LEU A 28 -4.82 -6.30 19.29
CA LEU A 28 -3.96 -7.03 18.35
C LEU A 28 -4.69 -8.17 17.62
N ASN A 29 -5.60 -8.87 18.33
CA ASN A 29 -6.32 -10.03 17.76
C ASN A 29 -7.34 -9.62 16.70
N THR A 30 -7.93 -8.43 16.81
CA THR A 30 -8.88 -7.90 15.84
C THR A 30 -8.17 -7.21 14.68
N GLU A 31 -7.14 -6.42 14.98
CA GLU A 31 -6.46 -5.58 13.99
C GLU A 31 -5.47 -6.35 13.11
N LEU A 32 -4.80 -7.39 13.63
CA LEU A 32 -3.82 -8.16 12.84
C LEU A 32 -4.42 -8.83 11.58
N PRO A 33 -5.53 -9.60 11.67
CA PRO A 33 -6.14 -10.18 10.48
C PRO A 33 -6.72 -9.11 9.54
N LEU A 34 -7.26 -8.01 10.10
CA LEU A 34 -7.75 -6.88 9.31
C LEU A 34 -6.63 -6.18 8.55
N ALA A 35 -5.46 -6.01 9.16
CA ALA A 35 -4.28 -5.42 8.53
C ALA A 35 -3.73 -6.28 7.39
N ALA A 36 -3.73 -7.62 7.57
CA ALA A 36 -3.38 -8.53 6.50
C ALA A 36 -4.37 -8.43 5.32
N PHE A 37 -5.67 -8.37 5.61
CA PHE A 37 -6.71 -8.22 4.59
C PHE A 37 -6.68 -6.85 3.90
N ASP A 38 -6.39 -5.77 4.63
CA ASP A 38 -6.11 -4.44 4.07
C ASP A 38 -4.92 -4.51 3.10
N GLY A 39 -3.84 -5.21 3.46
CA GLY A 39 -2.70 -5.39 2.56
C GLY A 39 -3.08 -6.08 1.23
N VAL A 40 -3.89 -7.15 1.31
CA VAL A 40 -4.36 -7.88 0.12
C VAL A 40 -5.30 -7.04 -0.74
N SER A 41 -6.29 -6.39 -0.11
CA SER A 41 -7.25 -5.56 -0.84
C SER A 41 -6.61 -4.29 -1.41
N ARG A 42 -5.62 -3.71 -0.73
CA ARG A 42 -4.84 -2.56 -1.25
C ARG A 42 -3.95 -2.95 -2.42
N ALA A 43 -3.41 -4.17 -2.44
CA ALA A 43 -2.67 -4.68 -3.60
C ALA A 43 -3.53 -4.71 -4.87
N PHE A 44 -4.84 -4.97 -4.74
CA PHE A 44 -5.76 -4.88 -5.88
C PHE A 44 -5.79 -3.46 -6.47
N LEU A 45 -5.92 -2.42 -5.64
CA LEU A 45 -5.86 -1.03 -6.09
C LEU A 45 -4.51 -0.71 -6.78
N LEU A 46 -3.40 -1.08 -6.13
CA LEU A 46 -2.05 -0.73 -6.56
C LEU A 46 -1.56 -1.48 -7.80
N CYS A 47 -2.01 -2.72 -8.01
CA CYS A 47 -1.56 -3.54 -9.13
C CYS A 47 -2.58 -3.67 -10.27
N ASN A 48 -3.89 -3.53 -10.00
CA ASN A 48 -4.93 -3.72 -11.03
C ASN A 48 -5.61 -2.43 -11.49
N ILE A 49 -5.69 -1.41 -10.64
CA ILE A 49 -6.41 -0.17 -10.99
C ILE A 49 -5.43 0.91 -11.44
N ILE A 50 -4.44 1.22 -10.62
CA ILE A 50 -3.53 2.35 -10.88
C ILE A 50 -2.68 2.13 -12.15
N PRO A 51 -2.04 0.98 -12.39
CA PRO A 51 -1.18 0.83 -13.56
C PRO A 51 -1.95 1.01 -14.88
N PRO A 52 -3.12 0.37 -15.11
CA PRO A 52 -3.87 0.61 -16.34
C PRO A 52 -4.34 2.05 -16.53
N VAL A 53 -4.60 2.81 -15.46
CA VAL A 53 -4.98 4.23 -15.57
C VAL A 53 -3.84 5.07 -16.17
N VAL A 54 -2.60 4.77 -15.80
CA VAL A 54 -1.42 5.49 -16.31
C VAL A 54 -1.00 4.96 -17.67
N LEU A 55 -0.95 3.64 -17.85
CA LEU A 55 -0.46 3.00 -19.07
C LEU A 55 -1.37 3.24 -20.27
N ASN A 56 -2.69 3.34 -20.07
CA ASN A 56 -3.65 3.63 -21.14
C ASN A 56 -3.82 5.13 -21.40
N HIS A 57 -2.98 5.99 -20.82
CA HIS A 57 -3.04 7.41 -21.07
C HIS A 57 -2.60 7.74 -22.50
N GLN A 58 -3.31 8.65 -23.18
CA GLN A 58 -3.08 8.97 -24.60
C GLN A 58 -1.73 9.63 -24.87
N LEU A 59 -1.21 10.35 -23.87
CA LEU A 59 0.11 10.99 -23.94
C LEU A 59 1.21 9.99 -23.57
N ALA A 60 2.14 9.75 -24.49
CA ALA A 60 3.29 8.87 -24.29
C ALA A 60 4.18 9.32 -23.11
N ASP A 61 4.34 10.62 -22.93
CA ASP A 61 5.12 11.19 -21.82
C ASP A 61 4.52 10.82 -20.44
N VAL A 62 3.22 10.56 -20.38
CA VAL A 62 2.53 10.15 -19.16
C VAL A 62 2.58 8.63 -19.00
N SER A 63 2.27 7.88 -20.07
CA SER A 63 2.16 6.42 -20.00
C SER A 63 3.52 5.71 -19.86
N THR A 64 4.61 6.33 -20.31
CA THR A 64 5.97 5.77 -20.20
C THR A 64 6.76 6.28 -19.00
N SER A 65 6.28 7.35 -18.34
CA SER A 65 7.00 7.97 -17.22
C SER A 65 6.85 7.16 -15.93
N PRO A 66 7.96 6.68 -15.31
CA PRO A 66 7.91 5.98 -14.04
C PRO A 66 7.45 6.88 -12.90
N TRP A 67 7.77 8.18 -12.96
CA TRP A 67 7.34 9.14 -11.96
C TRP A 67 5.84 9.34 -11.96
N THR A 68 5.21 9.39 -13.13
CA THR A 68 3.75 9.51 -13.22
C THR A 68 3.06 8.32 -12.58
N LEU A 69 3.58 7.10 -12.79
CA LEU A 69 3.08 5.90 -12.17
C LEU A 69 3.18 5.95 -10.64
N LEU A 70 4.37 6.29 -10.12
CA LEU A 70 4.61 6.37 -8.68
C LEU A 70 3.78 7.47 -8.01
N LEU A 71 3.72 8.68 -8.60
CA LEU A 71 2.93 9.79 -8.06
C LEU A 71 1.44 9.50 -8.11
N THR A 72 0.94 8.90 -9.19
CA THR A 72 -0.47 8.51 -9.29
C THR A 72 -0.82 7.50 -8.20
N SER A 73 0.06 6.54 -7.93
CA SER A 73 -0.15 5.58 -6.84
C SER A 73 -0.14 6.22 -5.46
N LEU A 74 0.81 7.14 -5.22
CA LEU A 74 0.92 7.89 -3.98
C LEU A 74 -0.34 8.71 -3.71
N VAL A 75 -0.88 9.42 -4.70
CA VAL A 75 -2.08 10.23 -4.52
C VAL A 75 -3.30 9.32 -4.38
N THR A 76 -3.53 8.41 -5.31
CA THR A 76 -4.76 7.62 -5.40
C THR A 76 -4.95 6.72 -4.19
N ALA A 77 -3.89 6.07 -3.71
CA ALA A 77 -3.99 5.14 -2.58
C ALA A 77 -4.12 5.83 -1.21
N ASN A 78 -3.64 7.07 -1.09
CA ASN A 78 -3.56 7.78 0.19
C ASN A 78 -4.61 8.90 0.35
N THR A 79 -5.28 9.31 -0.74
CA THR A 79 -6.28 10.40 -0.72
C THR A 79 -7.36 10.19 0.35
N GLY A 80 -7.81 8.96 0.55
CA GLY A 80 -8.86 8.64 1.53
C GLY A 80 -8.51 9.11 2.95
N PHE A 81 -7.37 8.67 3.49
CA PHE A 81 -7.01 9.05 4.86
C PHE A 81 -6.63 10.54 4.95
N PHE A 82 -6.04 11.13 3.90
CA PHE A 82 -5.76 12.57 3.88
C PHE A 82 -7.04 13.38 4.03
N VAL A 83 -8.08 13.05 3.27
CA VAL A 83 -9.38 13.75 3.35
C VAL A 83 -10.05 13.51 4.70
N VAL A 84 -10.02 12.27 5.20
CA VAL A 84 -10.60 11.91 6.51
C VAL A 84 -9.94 12.67 7.65
N ASN A 85 -8.60 12.73 7.67
CA ASN A 85 -7.83 13.42 8.70
C ASN A 85 -7.93 14.95 8.56
N PHE A 86 -7.90 15.46 7.33
CA PHE A 86 -7.95 16.91 7.07
C PHE A 86 -9.30 17.53 7.45
N LEU A 87 -10.40 16.82 7.21
CA LEU A 87 -11.75 17.28 7.54
C LEU A 87 -12.24 16.79 8.92
N SER A 88 -11.42 16.04 9.65
CA SER A 88 -11.78 15.41 10.94
C SER A 88 -13.06 14.58 10.85
N PHE A 89 -13.26 13.86 9.74
CA PHE A 89 -14.54 13.24 9.36
C PHE A 89 -15.03 12.16 10.34
N LEU A 90 -14.09 11.54 11.08
CA LEU A 90 -14.37 10.46 12.04
C LEU A 90 -14.41 10.96 13.50
N GLN A 91 -14.29 12.27 13.74
CA GLN A 91 -14.38 12.82 15.08
C GLN A 91 -15.84 13.16 15.44
N PRO A 92 -16.24 13.05 16.72
CA PRO A 92 -17.61 13.31 17.16
C PRO A 92 -18.00 14.81 17.15
N TYR A 93 -17.13 15.68 16.66
CA TYR A 93 -17.32 17.14 16.63
C TYR A 93 -17.62 17.60 15.20
N SER A 94 -17.98 18.88 15.03
CA SER A 94 -18.18 19.47 13.69
C SER A 94 -16.93 19.32 12.82
N LEU A 95 -17.12 19.20 11.51
CA LEU A 95 -16.01 19.18 10.54
C LEU A 95 -15.12 20.41 10.75
N THR A 96 -13.88 20.17 11.21
CA THR A 96 -12.86 21.19 11.36
C THR A 96 -11.67 20.84 10.51
N LEU A 97 -11.07 21.88 9.92
CA LEU A 97 -9.82 21.75 9.18
C LEU A 97 -8.69 21.46 10.19
N SER A 98 -8.10 20.28 10.07
CA SER A 98 -6.98 19.84 10.88
C SER A 98 -5.78 19.51 10.01
N THR A 99 -4.57 19.77 10.50
CA THR A 99 -3.36 19.31 9.83
C THR A 99 -3.27 17.80 9.98
N PRO A 100 -3.27 17.03 8.87
CA PRO A 100 -3.25 15.58 8.95
C PRO A 100 -1.93 15.11 9.58
N PRO A 101 -1.93 13.99 10.33
CA PRO A 101 -0.73 13.48 11.00
C PRO A 101 0.48 13.31 10.08
N GLU A 102 0.25 13.02 8.80
CA GLU A 102 1.28 12.80 7.80
C GLU A 102 2.00 14.10 7.38
N MET A 103 1.39 15.26 7.62
CA MET A 103 1.99 16.57 7.41
C MET A 103 2.62 17.17 8.68
N LEU A 104 2.44 16.52 9.83
CA LEU A 104 3.13 16.89 11.07
C LEU A 104 4.61 16.44 11.01
N PRO A 105 5.47 16.95 11.92
CA PRO A 105 6.88 16.56 11.97
C PRO A 105 7.04 15.03 12.02
N TYR A 106 7.86 14.49 11.11
CA TYR A 106 8.08 13.05 10.90
C TYR A 106 6.87 12.23 10.43
N GLY A 107 5.68 12.83 10.24
CA GLY A 107 4.50 12.14 9.74
C GLY A 107 4.69 11.51 8.35
N TRP A 108 5.48 12.18 7.50
CA TRP A 108 5.86 11.67 6.18
C TRP A 108 6.64 10.35 6.23
N THR A 109 7.19 9.96 7.38
CA THR A 109 7.92 8.68 7.52
C THR A 109 6.98 7.49 7.70
N THR A 110 5.66 7.71 7.73
CA THR A 110 4.67 6.63 7.85
C THR A 110 4.79 5.65 6.69
N LEU A 111 4.73 4.36 7.04
CA LEU A 111 4.78 3.26 6.07
C LEU A 111 3.59 3.30 5.10
N ASP A 112 2.43 3.79 5.54
CA ASP A 112 1.23 3.90 4.70
C ASP A 112 1.46 4.76 3.46
N LEU A 113 2.18 5.87 3.62
CA LEU A 113 2.43 6.81 2.53
C LEU A 113 3.29 6.16 1.44
N TRP A 114 4.36 5.47 1.85
CA TRP A 114 5.36 4.93 0.93
C TRP A 114 5.04 3.52 0.41
N CYS A 115 4.16 2.77 1.07
CA CYS A 115 3.81 1.43 0.60
C CYS A 115 3.19 1.46 -0.81
N ALA A 116 2.41 2.50 -1.14
CA ALA A 116 1.75 2.65 -2.43
C ALA A 116 2.75 2.75 -3.62
N PRO A 117 3.67 3.74 -3.65
CA PRO A 117 4.67 3.81 -4.72
C PRO A 117 5.63 2.63 -4.69
N LEU A 118 6.02 2.12 -3.52
CA LEU A 118 6.91 0.96 -3.43
C LEU A 118 6.33 -0.26 -4.13
N ILE A 119 5.07 -0.59 -3.84
CA ILE A 119 4.44 -1.81 -4.36
C ILE A 119 4.03 -1.64 -5.82
N THR A 120 3.58 -0.45 -6.21
CA THR A 120 3.29 -0.15 -7.63
C THR A 120 4.58 -0.24 -8.46
N GLY A 121 5.69 0.31 -7.94
CA GLY A 121 7.01 0.20 -8.56
C GLY A 121 7.50 -1.24 -8.62
N LEU A 122 7.33 -2.03 -7.55
CA LEU A 122 7.68 -3.45 -7.54
C LEU A 122 6.87 -4.23 -8.58
N TYR A 123 5.56 -4.00 -8.65
CA TYR A 123 4.71 -4.63 -9.67
C TYR A 123 5.17 -4.26 -11.08
N ALA A 124 5.46 -2.98 -11.33
CA ALA A 124 5.95 -2.50 -12.61
C ALA A 124 7.33 -3.07 -12.99
N LEU A 125 8.22 -3.22 -12.01
CA LEU A 125 9.53 -3.86 -12.15
C LEU A 125 9.41 -5.34 -12.52
N LEU A 126 8.51 -6.07 -11.87
CA LEU A 126 8.31 -7.49 -12.15
C LEU A 126 7.63 -7.74 -13.51
N THR A 127 6.66 -6.91 -13.87
CA THR A 127 5.84 -7.09 -15.10
C THR A 127 6.37 -6.35 -16.32
N HIS A 128 7.42 -5.52 -16.16
CA HIS A 128 7.94 -4.63 -17.20
C HIS A 128 6.88 -3.66 -17.75
N ALA A 129 6.04 -3.12 -16.85
CA ALA A 129 4.91 -2.27 -17.22
C ALA A 129 5.28 -1.04 -18.06
N GLN A 130 6.48 -0.50 -17.88
CA GLN A 130 7.05 0.58 -18.71
C GLN A 130 8.50 0.24 -19.09
N PRO A 131 9.05 0.82 -20.18
CA PRO A 131 10.40 0.51 -20.65
C PRO A 131 11.49 0.68 -19.58
N PHE A 132 11.40 1.76 -18.79
CA PHE A 132 12.31 2.04 -17.67
C PHE A 132 12.41 0.86 -16.68
N TRP A 133 11.29 0.22 -16.36
CA TRP A 133 11.24 -0.86 -15.38
C TRP A 133 11.85 -2.16 -15.90
N ALA A 134 11.82 -2.39 -17.21
CA ALA A 134 12.48 -3.54 -17.83
C ALA A 134 14.02 -3.44 -17.69
N GLU A 135 14.57 -2.25 -17.95
CA GLU A 135 16.00 -1.95 -17.78
C GLU A 135 16.43 -1.97 -16.31
N ALA A 136 15.58 -1.47 -15.41
CA ALA A 136 15.82 -1.53 -13.98
C ALA A 136 15.85 -2.99 -13.48
N HIS A 137 14.93 -3.84 -13.96
CA HIS A 137 14.88 -5.25 -13.58
C HIS A 137 16.13 -6.02 -14.08
N SER A 138 16.57 -5.80 -15.31
CA SER A 138 17.80 -6.43 -15.81
C SER A 138 19.06 -5.99 -15.05
N THR A 139 19.15 -4.69 -14.73
CA THR A 139 20.27 -4.14 -13.94
C THR A 139 20.29 -4.73 -12.52
N LEU A 140 19.12 -4.87 -11.90
CA LEU A 140 18.98 -5.43 -10.55
C LEU A 140 19.35 -6.92 -10.51
N LEU A 141 18.95 -7.71 -11.50
CA LEU A 141 19.39 -9.11 -11.62
C LEU A 141 20.88 -9.24 -11.89
N GLY A 142 21.44 -8.32 -12.70
CA GLY A 142 22.88 -8.22 -12.92
C GLY A 142 23.65 -7.97 -11.63
N PHE A 143 23.17 -7.04 -10.79
CA PHE A 143 23.77 -6.75 -9.48
C PHE A 143 23.65 -7.91 -8.48
N LEU A 144 22.51 -8.61 -8.48
CA LEU A 144 22.27 -9.75 -7.59
C LEU A 144 23.00 -11.04 -8.01
N GLY A 145 23.73 -11.01 -9.14
CA GLY A 145 24.41 -12.20 -9.69
C GLY A 145 23.44 -13.29 -10.18
N ALA A 146 22.16 -12.95 -10.34
CA ALA A 146 21.09 -13.85 -10.77
C ALA A 146 20.81 -13.75 -12.29
N ALA A 147 21.70 -13.11 -13.03
CA ALA A 147 21.60 -12.92 -14.46
C ALA A 147 21.76 -14.25 -15.22
N SER A 148 20.71 -14.71 -15.90
CA SER A 148 20.84 -15.67 -16.99
C SER A 148 21.41 -14.94 -18.21
N VAL A 149 22.54 -15.41 -18.72
CA VAL A 149 23.16 -14.91 -19.96
C VAL A 149 22.35 -15.45 -21.14
N ASP A 150 21.70 -14.57 -21.89
CA ASP A 150 21.03 -14.94 -23.15
C ASP A 150 22.07 -15.16 -24.27
N ALA A 151 21.67 -15.80 -25.37
CA ALA A 151 22.57 -16.19 -26.47
C ALA A 151 23.36 -15.02 -27.11
N ASP A 152 22.87 -13.79 -26.94
CA ASP A 152 23.51 -12.55 -27.43
C ASP A 152 24.34 -11.81 -26.34
N GLY A 153 24.55 -12.42 -25.17
CA GLY A 153 25.39 -11.86 -24.09
C GLY A 153 24.75 -10.73 -23.28
N LEU A 154 23.48 -10.41 -23.53
CA LEU A 154 22.72 -9.40 -22.80
C LEU A 154 21.88 -10.06 -21.69
N VAL A 155 21.98 -9.50 -20.47
CA VAL A 155 21.12 -9.89 -19.34
C VAL A 155 19.71 -9.38 -19.62
N LYS A 156 18.84 -10.23 -20.15
CA LYS A 156 17.43 -9.86 -20.36
C LYS A 156 16.57 -10.58 -19.34
N ALA A 157 16.11 -9.84 -18.33
CA ALA A 157 15.12 -10.34 -17.39
C ALA A 157 13.83 -10.66 -18.16
N ALA A 158 13.23 -11.83 -17.94
CA ALA A 158 11.89 -12.08 -18.46
C ALA A 158 10.86 -11.39 -17.55
N PRO A 159 9.79 -10.79 -18.11
CA PRO A 159 8.70 -10.29 -17.30
C PRO A 159 8.01 -11.45 -16.57
N VAL A 160 7.71 -11.24 -15.30
CA VAL A 160 6.94 -12.17 -14.48
C VAL A 160 5.47 -12.07 -14.87
N ASP A 161 4.76 -13.20 -14.83
CA ASP A 161 3.32 -13.23 -15.05
C ASP A 161 2.59 -12.23 -14.13
N PRO A 162 1.65 -11.41 -14.64
CA PRO A 162 0.95 -10.41 -13.85
C PRO A 162 0.25 -10.96 -12.61
N GLU A 163 -0.29 -12.19 -12.64
CA GLU A 163 -0.97 -12.77 -11.48
C GLU A 163 0.03 -13.16 -10.39
N VAL A 164 1.18 -13.72 -10.77
CA VAL A 164 2.26 -14.03 -9.83
C VAL A 164 2.82 -12.76 -9.21
N ALA A 165 3.04 -11.71 -10.02
CA ALA A 165 3.52 -10.42 -9.54
C ALA A 165 2.52 -9.77 -8.55
N ARG A 166 1.20 -9.86 -8.82
CA ARG A 166 0.15 -9.39 -7.90
C ARG A 166 0.14 -10.18 -6.60
N ALA A 167 0.22 -11.50 -6.67
CA ALA A 167 0.25 -12.35 -5.49
C ALA A 167 1.44 -12.03 -4.59
N ALA A 168 2.62 -11.81 -5.18
CA ALA A 168 3.81 -11.38 -4.46
C ALA A 168 3.63 -10.00 -3.80
N CYS A 169 3.09 -9.02 -4.54
CA CYS A 169 2.79 -7.69 -4.01
C CYS A 169 1.80 -7.72 -2.84
N ALA A 170 0.74 -8.54 -2.97
CA ALA A 170 -0.25 -8.73 -1.91
C ALA A 170 0.35 -9.36 -0.66
N ALA A 171 1.20 -10.38 -0.82
CA ALA A 171 1.88 -11.03 0.31
C ALA A 171 2.82 -10.03 1.04
N ILE A 172 3.61 -9.26 0.29
CA ILE A 172 4.52 -8.25 0.87
C ILE A 172 3.72 -7.18 1.63
N LEU A 173 2.64 -6.66 1.05
CA LEU A 173 1.79 -5.68 1.72
C LEU A 173 1.13 -6.22 2.99
N ALA A 174 0.58 -7.42 2.92
CA ALA A 174 -0.02 -8.07 4.07
C ALA A 174 0.99 -8.21 5.22
N VAL A 175 2.23 -8.59 4.92
CA VAL A 175 3.31 -8.66 5.91
C VAL A 175 3.65 -7.26 6.44
N MET A 176 3.83 -6.26 5.58
CA MET A 176 4.16 -4.90 6.00
C MET A 176 3.12 -4.32 6.97
N PHE A 177 1.83 -4.50 6.67
CA PHE A 177 0.74 -3.99 7.52
C PHE A 177 0.55 -4.82 8.79
N SER A 178 0.76 -6.13 8.72
CA SER A 178 0.77 -6.99 9.91
C SER A 178 1.90 -6.60 10.86
N VAL A 179 3.10 -6.36 10.34
CA VAL A 179 4.27 -5.90 11.12
C VAL A 179 4.01 -4.53 11.74
N ARG A 180 3.42 -3.59 10.99
CA ARG A 180 3.00 -2.28 11.54
C ARG A 180 2.03 -2.45 12.71
N THR A 181 1.01 -3.28 12.52
CA THR A 181 -0.02 -3.54 13.54
C THR A 181 0.57 -4.18 14.78
N ALA A 182 1.48 -5.14 14.60
CA ALA A 182 2.24 -5.73 15.70
C ALA A 182 3.11 -4.71 16.44
N LYS A 183 3.73 -3.73 15.76
CA LYS A 183 4.48 -2.65 16.42
C LYS A 183 3.58 -1.70 17.21
N ASN A 184 2.42 -1.34 16.67
CA ASN A 184 1.54 -0.35 17.26
C ASN A 184 0.71 -0.92 18.44
N LEU A 185 0.28 -2.18 18.34
CA LEU A 185 -0.66 -2.80 19.28
C LEU A 185 -0.08 -4.02 20.03
N GLY A 186 1.08 -4.53 19.62
CA GLY A 186 1.70 -5.71 20.22
C GLY A 186 2.31 -5.48 21.61
N GLY A 187 2.33 -4.23 22.10
CA GLY A 187 2.75 -3.89 23.46
C GLY A 187 4.05 -4.56 23.88
N ASP A 188 4.03 -5.19 25.07
CA ASP A 188 5.18 -5.86 25.68
C ASP A 188 5.74 -7.04 24.88
N LEU A 189 5.06 -7.62 23.89
CA LEU A 189 5.64 -8.73 23.12
C LEU A 189 6.80 -8.28 22.23
N TRP A 190 6.80 -7.02 21.78
CA TRP A 190 7.77 -6.48 20.81
C TRP A 190 8.65 -5.34 21.34
N LYS A 191 8.40 -4.82 22.55
CA LYS A 191 9.35 -3.91 23.22
C LYS A 191 10.69 -4.62 23.44
N PRO A 192 11.83 -4.07 22.98
CA PRO A 192 13.15 -4.61 23.29
C PRO A 192 13.32 -4.68 24.82
N LYS A 193 14.01 -5.72 25.32
CA LYS A 193 14.22 -5.96 26.76
C LYS A 193 14.69 -4.72 27.54
N ALA A 194 15.40 -3.80 26.89
CA ALA A 194 15.90 -2.55 27.47
C ALA A 194 14.79 -1.55 27.87
N GLU A 195 13.68 -1.48 27.14
CA GLU A 195 12.55 -0.60 27.50
C GLU A 195 11.70 -1.20 28.62
N LYS A 196 11.53 -2.52 28.63
CA LYS A 196 10.83 -3.24 29.72
C LYS A 196 11.48 -3.07 31.09
N ILE A 197 12.79 -2.81 31.13
CA ILE A 197 13.53 -2.59 32.38
C ILE A 197 13.31 -1.16 32.88
N LYS A 198 13.26 -0.16 31.99
CA LYS A 198 13.02 1.24 32.39
C LYS A 198 11.61 1.45 32.96
N GLU A 199 10.62 0.79 32.38
CA GLU A 199 9.21 0.89 32.81
C GLU A 199 8.93 0.17 34.14
N LYS A 200 9.77 -0.79 34.54
CA LYS A 200 9.67 -1.48 35.84
C LYS A 200 10.42 -0.80 36.98
N VAL A 201 11.23 0.22 36.67
CA VAL A 201 12.07 0.96 37.64
C VAL A 201 11.43 2.31 38.02
N GLN A 202 10.33 2.68 37.35
CA GLN A 202 9.54 3.88 37.62
C GLN A 202 8.23 3.51 38.33
#